data_AF-A0A7Y5HH39-F1
#
_entry.id   AF-A0A7Y5HH39-F1
#
_cell.length_a   1.000
_cell.length_b   1.000
_cell.length_c   1.000
_cell.angle_alpha   90.00
_cell.angle_beta   90.00
_cell.angle_gamma   90.00
#
_symmetry.space_group_name_H-M   'P 1'
#
loop_
_entity.id
_entity.type
_entity.pdbx_description
1 polymer ?
#
loop_
_entity_poly.entity_id
_entity_poly.type
_entity_poly.pdbx_seq_one_letter_code
_entity_poly.pdbx_strand_id
1 'polypeptide(L)'
;MAAPLRREDLDRLREGFLGKRRWYRPLVHLLRLPDGGKAVVKDFLPCPWFLRWTYGRLLTGREVRAYARLDGLEGVPRFLGRLDGYAFAVEWVEGRDLGKCPKGSLGAETFDRLAATVEGMHRRGVLHLDLRQRRNVLVDGAGVPRVIDFSSGFTVDPEGWWGRFLLRRLGPKRRFLPDSLTPDETARLARLERWRGWWPFS
;
A
#
# COMPACT_ATOMS: atom_id res chain seq x y z
N MET A 1 -14.49 16.44 -12.52
CA MET A 1 -13.90 15.08 -12.35
C MET A 1 -12.97 14.85 -13.54
N ALA A 2 -11.70 14.49 -13.31
CA ALA A 2 -10.79 14.15 -14.40
C ALA A 2 -11.30 12.89 -15.15
N ALA A 3 -11.10 12.83 -16.46
CA ALA A 3 -11.49 11.66 -17.25
C ALA A 3 -10.77 10.39 -16.74
N PRO A 4 -11.43 9.22 -16.75
CA PRO A 4 -10.80 7.98 -16.30
C PRO A 4 -9.62 7.62 -17.21
N LEU A 5 -8.48 7.30 -16.60
CA LEU A 5 -7.26 6.87 -17.31
C LEU A 5 -7.53 5.58 -18.11
N ARG A 6 -7.16 5.59 -19.38
CA ARG A 6 -7.24 4.44 -20.28
C ARG A 6 -5.84 3.95 -20.65
N ARG A 7 -5.77 2.72 -21.19
CA ARG A 7 -4.50 2.13 -21.64
C ARG A 7 -3.83 2.96 -22.74
N GLU A 8 -4.61 3.53 -23.65
CA GLU A 8 -4.12 4.40 -24.74
C GLU A 8 -3.40 5.65 -24.20
N ASP A 9 -3.73 6.09 -22.99
CA ASP A 9 -3.07 7.23 -22.36
C ASP A 9 -1.66 6.90 -21.86
N LEU A 10 -1.30 5.62 -21.72
CA LEU A 10 -0.01 5.18 -21.16
C LEU A 10 1.18 5.56 -22.01
N ASP A 11 1.06 5.63 -23.33
CA ASP A 11 2.17 6.02 -24.19
C ASP A 11 2.29 7.55 -24.26
N ARG A 12 1.15 8.26 -24.23
CA ARG A 12 1.11 9.72 -24.29
C ARG A 12 1.56 10.39 -22.99
N LEU A 13 1.15 9.86 -21.83
CA LEU A 13 1.35 10.51 -20.53
C LEU A 13 2.61 10.04 -19.77
N ARG A 14 3.39 9.11 -20.34
CA ARG A 14 4.50 8.47 -19.62
C ARG A 14 5.73 9.36 -19.56
N GLU A 15 6.19 9.59 -18.34
CA GLU A 15 7.48 10.23 -18.06
C GLU A 15 8.62 9.21 -17.95
N GLY A 16 8.30 7.97 -17.56
CA GLY A 16 9.31 6.93 -17.42
C GLY A 16 8.81 5.64 -16.80
N PHE A 17 9.75 4.83 -16.34
CA PHE A 17 9.50 3.56 -15.65
C PHE A 17 10.11 3.57 -14.25
N LEU A 18 9.48 2.84 -13.34
CA LEU A 18 9.94 2.67 -11.97
C LEU A 18 10.46 1.25 -11.76
N GLY A 19 11.61 1.16 -11.08
CA GLY A 19 12.24 -0.11 -10.74
C GLY A 19 12.88 -0.84 -11.94
N LYS A 20 13.43 -2.03 -11.66
CA LYS A 20 14.10 -2.85 -12.67
C LYS A 20 13.09 -3.75 -13.38
N ARG A 21 13.12 -3.73 -14.72
CA ARG A 21 12.28 -4.61 -15.55
C ARG A 21 12.63 -6.08 -15.29
N ARG A 22 11.62 -6.89 -15.00
CA ARG A 22 11.72 -8.35 -14.88
C ARG A 22 10.52 -8.97 -15.58
N TRP A 23 10.73 -10.06 -16.32
CA TRP A 23 9.69 -10.68 -17.14
C TRP A 23 8.47 -11.17 -16.34
N TYR A 24 8.67 -11.50 -15.05
CA TYR A 24 7.62 -12.01 -14.16
C TYR A 24 6.99 -10.95 -13.23
N ARG A 25 7.45 -9.70 -13.28
CA ARG A 25 6.94 -8.59 -12.45
C ARG A 25 6.13 -7.62 -13.30
N PRO A 26 5.14 -6.93 -12.72
CA PRO A 26 4.45 -5.88 -13.44
C PRO A 26 5.45 -4.80 -13.86
N LEU A 27 5.27 -4.27 -15.06
CA LEU A 27 5.93 -3.07 -15.49
C LEU A 27 5.28 -1.89 -14.77
N VAL A 28 6.10 -1.01 -14.19
CA VAL A 28 5.60 0.13 -13.42
C VAL A 28 5.88 1.41 -14.20
N HIS A 29 4.83 2.07 -14.66
CA HIS A 29 4.90 3.31 -15.41
C HIS A 29 4.73 4.50 -14.46
N LEU A 30 5.54 5.54 -14.66
CA LEU A 30 5.31 6.86 -14.08
C LEU A 30 4.66 7.76 -15.13
N LEU A 31 3.48 8.29 -14.82
CA LEU A 31 2.73 9.17 -15.71
C LEU A 31 2.65 10.58 -15.13
N ARG A 32 2.67 11.59 -16.01
CA ARG A 32 2.22 12.96 -15.71
C ARG A 32 0.82 13.14 -16.26
N LEU A 33 -0.10 13.46 -15.36
CA LEU A 33 -1.50 13.71 -15.68
C LEU A 33 -1.68 15.13 -16.25
N PRO A 34 -2.73 15.39 -17.05
CA PRO A 34 -2.99 16.71 -17.63
C PRO A 34 -3.20 17.82 -16.60
N ASP A 35 -3.63 17.49 -15.39
CA ASP A 35 -3.80 18.41 -14.27
C ASP A 35 -2.49 18.74 -13.53
N GLY A 36 -1.35 18.24 -14.03
CA GLY A 36 -0.03 18.41 -13.43
C GLY A 36 0.29 17.38 -12.34
N GLY A 37 -0.66 16.55 -11.95
CA GLY A 37 -0.45 15.45 -11.01
C GLY A 37 0.40 14.32 -11.58
N LYS A 38 0.84 13.40 -10.72
CA LYS A 38 1.56 12.19 -11.13
C LYS A 38 0.82 10.93 -10.72
N ALA A 39 0.95 9.90 -11.53
CA ALA A 39 0.34 8.59 -11.31
C ALA A 39 1.34 7.46 -11.53
N VAL A 40 1.16 6.38 -10.77
CA VAL A 40 1.83 5.11 -10.97
C VAL A 40 0.85 4.13 -11.57
N VAL A 41 1.24 3.52 -12.69
CA VAL A 41 0.48 2.40 -13.26
C VAL A 41 1.29 1.12 -13.12
N LYS A 42 0.69 0.11 -12.47
CA LYS A 42 1.21 -1.26 -12.49
C LYS A 42 0.55 -2.02 -13.62
N ASP A 43 1.34 -2.50 -14.59
CA ASP A 43 0.86 -3.18 -15.79
C ASP A 43 1.45 -4.59 -15.92
N PHE A 44 0.58 -5.60 -15.87
CA PHE A 44 0.94 -7.00 -16.08
C PHE A 44 0.82 -7.46 -17.54
N LEU A 45 0.33 -6.62 -18.45
CA LEU A 45 0.18 -6.99 -19.86
C LEU A 45 1.50 -7.44 -20.53
N PRO A 46 2.67 -6.83 -20.23
CA PRO A 46 3.96 -7.24 -20.79
C PRO A 46 4.49 -8.59 -20.27
N CYS A 47 3.88 -9.16 -19.23
CA CYS A 47 4.24 -10.49 -18.75
C CYS A 47 3.79 -11.59 -19.73
N PRO A 48 4.42 -12.78 -19.73
CA PRO A 48 3.98 -13.91 -20.54
C PRO A 48 2.49 -14.23 -20.36
N TRP A 49 1.84 -14.67 -21.44
CA TRP A 49 0.39 -14.80 -21.51
C TRP A 49 -0.21 -15.65 -20.36
N PHE A 50 0.44 -16.77 -20.02
CA PHE A 50 -0.01 -17.66 -18.95
C PHE A 50 0.09 -16.99 -17.58
N LEU A 51 1.16 -16.21 -17.33
CA LEU A 51 1.39 -15.52 -16.07
C LEU A 51 0.41 -14.36 -15.91
N ARG A 52 0.21 -13.55 -16.95
CA ARG A 52 -0.74 -12.43 -16.87
C ARG A 52 -2.18 -12.90 -16.73
N TRP A 53 -2.57 -13.99 -17.39
CA TRP A 53 -3.93 -14.52 -17.34
C TRP A 53 -4.29 -15.14 -15.98
N THR A 54 -3.33 -15.76 -15.32
CA THR A 54 -3.52 -16.36 -13.99
C THR A 54 -3.14 -15.38 -12.87
N TYR A 55 -1.85 -15.31 -12.55
CA TYR A 55 -1.28 -14.54 -11.45
C TYR A 55 -1.50 -13.04 -11.61
N GLY A 56 -1.34 -12.50 -12.82
CA GLY A 56 -1.51 -11.07 -13.10
C GLY A 56 -2.93 -10.57 -12.83
N ARG A 57 -3.96 -11.28 -13.30
CA ARG A 57 -5.37 -10.94 -13.01
C ARG A 57 -5.70 -11.06 -11.53
N LEU A 58 -5.20 -12.11 -10.88
CA LEU A 58 -5.41 -12.34 -9.45
C LEU A 58 -4.81 -11.20 -8.61
N LEU A 59 -3.54 -10.86 -8.85
CA LEU A 59 -2.85 -9.78 -8.14
C LEU A 59 -3.49 -8.42 -8.41
N THR A 60 -3.77 -8.10 -9.68
CA THR A 60 -4.47 -6.87 -10.06
C THR A 60 -5.80 -6.76 -9.32
N GLY A 61 -6.58 -7.84 -9.28
CA GLY A 61 -7.85 -7.87 -8.56
C GLY A 61 -7.69 -7.70 -7.04
N ARG A 62 -6.66 -8.29 -6.43
CA ARG A 62 -6.36 -8.12 -5.00
C ARG A 62 -6.01 -6.68 -4.66
N GLU A 63 -5.06 -6.09 -5.40
CA GLU A 63 -4.64 -4.71 -5.16
C GLU A 63 -5.78 -3.73 -5.40
N VAL A 64 -6.52 -3.86 -6.50
CA VAL A 64 -7.68 -2.99 -6.77
C VAL A 64 -8.72 -3.09 -5.66
N ARG A 65 -9.03 -4.29 -5.14
CA ARG A 65 -9.96 -4.43 -4.01
C ARG A 65 -9.42 -3.80 -2.73
N ALA A 66 -8.12 -3.93 -2.46
CA ALA A 66 -7.50 -3.30 -1.29
C ALA A 66 -7.57 -1.78 -1.42
N TYR A 67 -7.12 -1.21 -2.54
CA TYR A 67 -7.16 0.23 -2.80
C TYR A 67 -8.59 0.78 -2.77
N ALA A 68 -9.57 0.09 -3.36
CA ALA A 68 -10.97 0.51 -3.31
C ALA A 68 -11.53 0.55 -1.88
N ARG A 69 -11.15 -0.41 -1.02
CA ARG A 69 -11.55 -0.38 0.39
C ARG A 69 -10.80 0.65 1.22
N LEU A 70 -9.59 0.99 0.83
CA LEU A 70 -8.74 1.95 1.54
C LEU A 70 -8.88 3.38 1.01
N ASP A 71 -9.77 3.61 0.06
CA ASP A 71 -9.97 4.94 -0.50
C ASP A 71 -10.32 5.96 0.59
N GLY A 72 -9.70 7.13 0.51
CA GLY A 72 -9.80 8.18 1.53
C GLY A 72 -9.03 7.94 2.84
N LEU A 73 -8.27 6.84 2.99
CA LEU A 73 -7.35 6.69 4.13
C LEU A 73 -6.06 7.46 3.87
N GLU A 74 -5.77 8.48 4.71
CA GLU A 74 -4.61 9.37 4.56
C GLU A 74 -3.29 8.62 4.32
N GLY A 75 -2.98 7.56 5.07
CA GLY A 75 -1.74 6.82 4.88
C GLY A 75 -1.69 5.90 3.66
N VAL A 76 -2.61 6.00 2.71
CA VAL A 76 -2.67 5.17 1.51
C VAL A 76 -2.81 6.08 0.28
N PRO A 77 -2.08 5.84 -0.82
CA PRO A 77 -2.25 6.61 -2.05
C PRO A 77 -3.66 6.43 -2.62
N ARG A 78 -4.21 7.50 -3.20
CA ARG A 78 -5.53 7.45 -3.83
C ARG A 78 -5.56 6.46 -5.00
N PHE A 79 -6.65 5.70 -5.10
CA PHE A 79 -6.90 4.86 -6.26
C PHE A 79 -7.39 5.73 -7.43
N LEU A 80 -6.68 5.70 -8.56
CA LEU A 80 -7.06 6.50 -9.74
C LEU A 80 -7.89 5.71 -10.75
N GLY A 81 -8.09 4.42 -10.49
CA GLY A 81 -8.96 3.56 -11.29
C GLY A 81 -8.22 2.42 -11.95
N ARG A 82 -9.02 1.52 -12.53
CA ARG A 82 -8.55 0.38 -13.30
C ARG A 82 -8.52 0.77 -14.77
N LEU A 83 -7.38 0.53 -15.44
CA LEU A 83 -7.26 0.76 -16.87
C LEU A 83 -7.87 -0.43 -17.63
N ASP A 84 -7.59 -1.65 -17.19
CA ASP A 84 -8.16 -2.89 -17.75
C ASP A 84 -7.94 -4.11 -16.83
N GLY A 85 -8.13 -5.32 -17.39
CA GLY A 85 -7.90 -6.60 -16.75
C GLY A 85 -6.56 -6.77 -16.01
N TYR A 86 -5.51 -6.09 -16.45
CA TYR A 86 -4.10 -6.32 -16.13
C TYR A 86 -3.38 -5.06 -15.63
N ALA A 87 -4.01 -3.90 -15.69
CA ALA A 87 -3.43 -2.63 -15.28
C ALA A 87 -4.39 -1.76 -14.45
N PHE A 88 -3.81 -1.06 -13.49
CA PHE A 88 -4.50 -0.08 -12.66
C PHE A 88 -3.57 1.06 -12.26
N ALA A 89 -4.15 2.21 -11.95
CA ALA A 89 -3.46 3.43 -11.59
C ALA A 89 -3.70 3.81 -10.13
N VAL A 90 -2.65 4.30 -9.49
CA VAL A 90 -2.69 4.92 -8.17
C VAL A 90 -1.92 6.23 -8.20
N GLU A 91 -2.21 7.10 -7.25
CA GLU A 91 -1.46 8.33 -7.05
C GLU A 91 0.03 8.07 -6.85
N TRP A 92 0.87 8.89 -7.46
CA TRP A 92 2.30 8.91 -7.16
C TRP A 92 2.54 9.50 -5.77
N VAL A 93 3.26 8.76 -4.94
CA VAL A 93 3.72 9.26 -3.65
C VAL A 93 5.16 9.72 -3.78
N GLU A 94 5.38 11.00 -3.56
CA GLU A 94 6.71 11.53 -3.38
C GLU A 94 7.21 11.18 -1.98
N GLY A 95 8.30 10.41 -1.91
CA GLY A 95 8.86 10.00 -0.64
C GLY A 95 9.99 9.00 -0.82
N ARG A 96 10.64 8.70 0.29
CA ARG A 96 11.71 7.73 0.37
C ARG A 96 11.23 6.47 1.08
N ASP A 97 11.66 5.31 0.61
CA ASP A 97 11.50 4.04 1.33
C ASP A 97 11.92 4.23 2.79
N LEU A 98 11.07 3.81 3.73
CA LEU A 98 11.32 3.92 5.17
C LEU A 98 12.70 3.33 5.57
N GLY A 99 13.13 2.29 4.85
CA GLY A 99 14.41 1.61 5.09
C GLY A 99 15.65 2.36 4.60
N LYS A 100 15.46 3.42 3.81
CA LYS A 100 16.52 4.33 3.33
C LYS A 100 16.52 5.66 4.08
N CYS A 101 15.58 5.89 5.00
CA CYS A 101 15.64 7.04 5.90
C CYS A 101 16.79 6.84 6.90
N PRO A 102 17.63 7.87 7.15
CA PRO A 102 18.67 7.78 8.17
C PRO A 102 18.08 7.41 9.54
N LYS A 103 18.78 6.58 10.32
CA LYS A 103 18.33 6.22 11.67
C LYS A 103 18.18 7.48 12.52
N GLY A 104 17.07 7.60 13.26
CA GLY A 104 16.78 8.75 14.11
C GLY A 104 16.33 10.02 13.36
N SER A 105 16.23 10.00 12.03
CA SER A 105 15.71 11.14 11.26
C SER A 105 14.19 11.27 11.29
N LEU A 106 13.48 10.22 11.73
CA LEU A 106 12.03 10.18 11.78
C LEU A 106 11.53 10.43 13.20
N GLY A 107 10.55 11.32 13.33
CA GLY A 107 9.90 11.62 14.60
C GLY A 107 8.96 10.52 15.06
N ALA A 108 8.57 10.55 16.34
CA ALA A 108 7.56 9.64 16.88
C ALA A 108 6.23 9.73 16.10
N GLU A 109 5.86 10.93 15.68
CA GLU A 109 4.63 11.21 14.94
C GLU A 109 4.54 10.42 13.62
N THR A 110 5.65 10.22 12.91
CA THR A 110 5.68 9.38 11.70
C THR A 110 5.21 7.97 12.01
N PHE A 111 5.67 7.40 13.12
CA PHE A 111 5.31 6.05 13.51
C PHE A 111 3.88 5.97 14.05
N ASP A 112 3.41 7.01 14.74
CA ASP A 112 2.03 7.11 15.20
C ASP A 112 1.04 7.16 14.01
N ARG A 113 1.36 7.97 12.99
CA ARG A 113 0.59 8.03 11.72
C ARG A 113 0.60 6.70 10.98
N LEU A 114 1.74 6.00 10.93
CA LEU A 114 1.83 4.67 10.33
C LEU A 114 0.95 3.66 11.10
N ALA A 115 0.99 3.68 12.43
CA ALA A 115 0.18 2.81 13.25
C ALA A 115 -1.33 3.08 13.10
N ALA A 116 -1.72 4.35 12.99
CA ALA A 116 -3.10 4.76 12.71
C ALA A 116 -3.56 4.30 11.32
N THR A 117 -2.67 4.37 10.33
CA THR A 117 -2.92 3.87 8.96
C THR A 117 -3.18 2.37 8.96
N VAL A 118 -2.29 1.58 9.58
CA VAL A 118 -2.44 0.12 9.66
C VAL A 118 -3.74 -0.27 10.37
N GLU A 119 -4.13 0.47 11.40
CA GLU A 119 -5.40 0.27 12.09
C GLU A 119 -6.60 0.65 11.23
N GLY A 120 -6.52 1.76 10.50
CA GLY A 120 -7.50 2.15 9.50
C GLY A 120 -7.66 1.08 8.40
N MET A 121 -6.59 0.39 8.03
CA MET A 121 -6.65 -0.72 7.09
C MET A 121 -7.38 -1.92 7.67
N HIS A 122 -7.05 -2.32 8.89
CA HIS A 122 -7.70 -3.45 9.57
C HIS A 122 -9.19 -3.20 9.81
N ARG A 123 -9.58 -1.98 10.21
CA ARG A 123 -11.00 -1.59 10.35
C ARG A 123 -11.78 -1.73 9.05
N ARG A 124 -11.12 -1.52 7.90
CA ARG A 124 -11.69 -1.70 6.56
C ARG A 124 -11.49 -3.11 6.00
N GLY A 125 -11.09 -4.08 6.84
CA GLY A 125 -10.92 -5.48 6.46
C GLY A 125 -9.76 -5.72 5.50
N VAL A 126 -8.70 -4.91 5.54
CA VAL A 126 -7.51 -5.08 4.69
C VAL A 126 -6.30 -5.46 5.53
N LEU A 127 -5.74 -6.64 5.24
CA LEU A 127 -4.48 -7.13 5.78
C LEU A 127 -3.39 -6.97 4.73
N HIS A 128 -2.28 -6.29 5.04
CA HIS A 128 -1.18 -6.12 4.07
C HIS A 128 -0.28 -7.35 3.95
N LEU A 129 -0.05 -8.06 5.06
CA LEU A 129 0.80 -9.26 5.16
C LEU A 129 2.31 -9.08 4.89
N ASP A 130 2.76 -7.93 4.41
CA ASP A 130 4.16 -7.71 4.01
C ASP A 130 4.72 -6.31 4.36
N LEU A 131 4.12 -5.67 5.35
CA LEU A 131 4.55 -4.36 5.89
C LEU A 131 5.94 -4.38 6.54
N ARG A 132 6.46 -5.57 6.88
CA ARG A 132 7.85 -5.75 7.35
C ARG A 132 8.86 -5.23 6.35
N GLN A 133 8.52 -5.31 5.05
CA GLN A 133 9.38 -4.81 4.00
C GLN A 133 9.27 -3.28 3.94
N ARG A 134 10.31 -2.60 4.43
CA ARG A 134 10.35 -1.13 4.52
C ARG A 134 10.19 -0.39 3.19
N ARG A 135 10.39 -1.07 2.06
CA ARG A 135 10.12 -0.50 0.73
C ARG A 135 8.62 -0.31 0.45
N ASN A 136 7.76 -0.98 1.22
CA ASN A 136 6.31 -0.87 1.12
C ASN A 136 5.75 0.30 1.96
N VAL A 137 6.64 1.05 2.63
CA VAL A 137 6.29 2.29 3.32
C VAL A 137 7.18 3.39 2.77
N LEU A 138 6.56 4.38 2.13
CA LEU A 138 7.24 5.60 1.70
C LEU A 138 7.02 6.68 2.75
N VAL A 139 8.02 7.48 3.03
CA VAL A 139 7.93 8.63 3.94
C VAL A 139 8.28 9.87 3.14
N ASP A 140 7.38 10.85 3.14
CA ASP A 140 7.61 12.13 2.45
C ASP A 140 8.55 13.06 3.24
N GLY A 141 8.85 14.24 2.68
CA GLY A 141 9.70 15.24 3.31
C GLY A 141 9.15 15.81 4.63
N ALA A 142 7.84 15.67 4.87
CA ALA A 142 7.17 16.09 6.10
C ALA A 142 7.06 14.96 7.14
N GLY A 143 7.62 13.78 6.87
CA GLY A 143 7.55 12.64 7.77
C GLY A 143 6.19 11.92 7.76
N VAL A 144 5.36 12.13 6.74
CA VAL A 144 4.08 11.41 6.58
C VAL A 144 4.35 10.06 5.93
N PRO A 145 3.98 8.93 6.59
CA PRO A 145 4.11 7.61 5.99
C PRO A 145 2.94 7.28 5.06
N ARG A 146 3.24 6.70 3.90
CA ARG A 146 2.28 6.13 2.96
C ARG A 146 2.59 4.66 2.71
N VAL A 147 1.61 3.81 2.93
CA VAL A 147 1.69 2.36 2.69
C VAL A 147 1.35 2.08 1.23
N ILE A 148 2.23 1.35 0.55
CA ILE A 148 2.11 1.01 -0.87
C ILE A 148 2.27 -0.51 -1.06
N ASP A 149 1.96 -0.99 -2.27
CA ASP A 149 2.15 -2.38 -2.69
C ASP A 149 1.35 -3.43 -1.88
N PHE A 150 0.07 -3.53 -2.20
CA PHE A 150 -0.86 -4.48 -1.58
C PHE A 150 -0.90 -5.85 -2.29
N SER A 151 0.11 -6.19 -3.08
CA SER A 151 0.11 -7.42 -3.91
C SER A 151 0.01 -8.70 -3.08
N SER A 152 0.63 -8.72 -1.90
CA SER A 152 0.53 -9.81 -0.92
C SER A 152 -0.67 -9.68 0.02
N GLY A 153 -1.40 -8.57 -0.05
CA GLY A 153 -2.50 -8.25 0.84
C GLY A 153 -3.76 -9.07 0.57
N PHE A 154 -4.59 -9.16 1.61
CA PHE A 154 -5.88 -9.82 1.56
C PHE A 154 -6.99 -8.92 2.09
N THR A 155 -8.14 -9.08 1.46
CA THR A 155 -9.39 -8.42 1.79
C THR A 155 -10.31 -9.44 2.45
N VAL A 156 -10.78 -9.14 3.66
CA VAL A 156 -11.74 -9.94 4.42
C VAL A 156 -12.94 -9.10 4.77
N ASP A 157 -14.09 -9.72 5.01
CA ASP A 157 -15.22 -9.01 5.62
C ASP A 157 -14.91 -8.77 7.12
N PRO A 158 -14.72 -7.52 7.57
CA PRO A 158 -14.37 -7.25 8.95
C PRO A 158 -15.49 -7.59 9.95
N GLU A 159 -16.74 -7.71 9.50
CA GLU A 159 -17.88 -8.02 10.35
C GLU A 159 -18.12 -9.52 10.50
N GLY A 160 -17.80 -10.30 9.46
CA GLY A 160 -17.91 -11.75 9.44
C GLY A 160 -16.97 -12.47 10.41
N TRP A 161 -17.43 -13.62 10.93
CA TRP A 161 -16.70 -14.43 11.92
C TRP A 161 -15.25 -14.72 11.51
N TRP A 162 -15.05 -15.23 10.29
CA TRP A 162 -13.73 -15.58 9.77
C TRP A 162 -12.84 -14.35 9.55
N GLY A 163 -13.41 -13.22 9.13
CA GLY A 163 -12.63 -11.99 8.97
C GLY A 163 -12.20 -11.41 10.31
N ARG A 164 -13.09 -11.39 11.32
CA ARG A 164 -12.72 -11.04 12.70
C ARG A 164 -11.62 -11.94 13.25
N PHE A 165 -11.73 -13.25 13.02
CA PHE A 165 -10.70 -14.21 13.42
C PHE A 165 -9.35 -13.92 12.75
N LEU A 166 -9.32 -13.75 11.42
CA LEU A 166 -8.10 -13.48 10.67
C LEU A 166 -7.48 -12.13 11.05
N LEU A 167 -8.28 -11.08 11.20
CA LEU A 167 -7.81 -9.77 11.68
C LEU A 167 -7.23 -9.87 13.09
N ARG A 168 -7.85 -10.64 13.99
CA ARG A 168 -7.32 -10.86 15.35
C ARG A 168 -6.02 -11.66 15.35
N ARG A 169 -5.90 -12.68 14.49
CA ARG A 169 -4.73 -13.58 14.47
C ARG A 169 -3.55 -13.04 13.67
N LEU A 170 -3.85 -12.35 12.57
CA LEU A 170 -2.89 -11.88 11.57
C LEU A 170 -2.79 -10.37 11.50
N GLY A 171 -3.60 -9.60 12.22
CA GLY A 171 -3.48 -8.13 12.31
C GLY A 171 -2.58 -7.54 13.41
N PRO A 172 -2.06 -8.26 14.44
CA PRO A 172 -1.25 -7.62 15.49
C PRO A 172 -0.05 -6.84 14.93
N LYS A 173 0.03 -5.54 15.25
CA LYS A 173 0.97 -4.56 14.66
C LYS A 173 2.44 -4.97 14.81
N ARG A 174 2.83 -5.57 15.95
CA ARG A 174 4.17 -6.15 16.21
C ARG A 174 4.67 -7.10 15.12
N ARG A 175 3.79 -7.84 14.45
CA ARG A 175 4.19 -8.73 13.35
C ARG A 175 4.54 -7.99 12.06
N PHE A 176 4.24 -6.70 11.97
CA PHE A 176 4.36 -5.89 10.76
C PHE A 176 5.27 -4.68 10.95
N LEU A 177 5.72 -4.42 12.18
CA LEU A 177 6.72 -3.41 12.47
C LEU A 177 8.04 -3.78 11.79
N PRO A 178 8.67 -2.85 11.05
CA PRO A 178 9.94 -3.14 10.41
C PRO A 178 11.04 -3.43 11.43
N ASP A 179 11.83 -4.49 11.20
CA ASP A 179 12.83 -4.98 12.18
C ASP A 179 14.04 -4.04 12.43
N SER A 180 14.03 -2.78 11.95
CA SER A 180 15.10 -1.79 12.19
C SER A 180 14.64 -0.59 12.99
N LEU A 181 13.42 -0.62 13.51
CA LEU A 181 13.05 0.36 14.49
C LEU A 181 13.99 0.20 15.67
N THR A 182 14.58 1.31 16.10
CA THR A 182 15.29 1.36 17.36
C THR A 182 14.39 0.83 18.48
N PRO A 183 14.97 0.31 19.57
CA PRO A 183 14.17 -0.14 20.72
C PRO A 183 13.19 0.93 21.20
N ASP A 184 13.55 2.22 21.12
CA ASP A 184 12.69 3.35 21.47
C ASP A 184 11.53 3.54 20.48
N GLU A 185 11.78 3.48 19.18
CA GLU A 185 10.72 3.54 18.14
C GLU A 185 9.78 2.33 18.25
N THR A 186 10.32 1.15 18.54
CA THR A 186 9.56 -0.08 18.78
C THR A 186 8.71 0.04 20.06
N ALA A 187 9.28 0.58 21.13
CA ALA A 187 8.58 0.80 22.39
C ALA A 187 7.47 1.84 22.27
N ARG A 188 7.64 2.86 21.41
CA ARG A 188 6.61 3.87 21.10
C ARG A 188 5.44 3.25 20.33
N LEU A 189 5.73 2.44 19.31
CA LEU A 189 4.71 1.67 18.60
C LEU A 189 4.03 0.62 19.48
N ALA A 190 4.76 0.03 20.43
CA ALA A 190 4.22 -0.89 21.43
C ALA A 190 3.41 -0.18 22.54
N ARG A 191 3.65 1.10 22.83
CA ARG A 191 2.83 1.88 23.79
C ARG A 191 1.41 2.10 23.29
N LEU A 192 1.22 2.22 21.97
CA LEU A 192 -0.10 2.24 21.35
C LEU A 192 -0.83 0.88 21.49
N GLU A 193 -0.13 -0.22 21.83
CA GLU A 193 -0.74 -1.50 22.18
C GLU A 193 -1.35 -1.49 23.60
N ARG A 194 -0.88 -0.63 24.52
CA ARG A 194 -1.38 -0.58 25.92
C ARG A 194 -2.81 -0.05 26.03
N TRP A 195 -3.27 0.72 25.05
CA TRP A 195 -4.67 1.17 24.98
C TRP A 195 -5.62 0.12 24.36
N ARG A 196 -5.18 -1.15 24.24
CA ARG A 196 -6.05 -2.31 23.93
C ARG A 196 -6.24 -3.27 25.09
N GLY A 197 -5.69 -2.95 26.27
CA GLY A 197 -5.94 -3.71 27.51
C GLY A 197 -7.40 -3.66 27.98
N TRP A 198 -8.21 -2.77 27.41
CA TRP A 198 -9.64 -2.59 27.69
C TRP A 198 -10.45 -2.71 26.40
N TRP A 199 -10.47 -3.91 25.82
CA TRP A 199 -11.41 -4.22 24.75
C TRP A 199 -12.45 -5.26 25.20
N PRO A 200 -13.54 -4.84 25.86
CA PRO A 200 -14.74 -5.64 25.92
C PRO A 200 -15.62 -5.24 24.72
N PHE A 201 -15.36 -5.82 23.55
CA PHE A 201 -16.13 -5.68 22.30
C PHE A 201 -16.51 -4.25 21.84
N SER A 202 -15.75 -3.65 20.91
CA SER A 202 -16.24 -2.66 19.91
C SER A 202 -15.27 -2.49 18.75
#